data_AF-A0A6J6KTL0-F1
#
_entry.id   AF-A0A6J6KTL0-F1
#
_cell.length_a   1.000
_cell.length_b   1.000
_cell.length_c   1.000
_cell.angle_alpha   90.00
_cell.angle_beta   90.00
_cell.angle_gamma   90.00
#
_symmetry.space_group_name_H-M   'P 1'
#
loop_
_entity.id
_entity.type
_entity.pdbx_description
1 polymer ?
#
loop_
_entity_poly.entity_id
_entity_poly.type
_entity_poly.pdbx_seq_one_letter_code
_entity_poly.pdbx_strand_id
1 'polypeptide(L)'
;MKRALVATLVGTLVIGLTQTVASASVKPGAVCKNVGQINTTAGKRYICVKKGTKLLWSKGVAVKSTAPTPKPTLEPLPRFEDNYKASLASLEQCRLRETQNISGAGPKGFPIRSIAGLPQTGELKIAIIPVDFANAPGPGVPGDTYAKDLTEIVEWGKFFTRSKLNYKPELVSKTWVRAPKNAEWYVCLYCQKGAKSELQPIGTALQEIISLVDPKYDFTGVKFVYFVFPLKAERDFGTSLYFHRVDIQTAEGNQTIAAYGEMGGFSNPNNPNDPAFSRIKIWDHLIHELLHFQGFVGHGVINGSDLNIMTNQWGASSAVTSWEGFLAGWYDEADINCIDRSKLTNSVYITMSSIDQMGDKPISTMIRLSDEELIVIEKRQNGRYSDFKQSQWFPNMNNFTAYSVNVNKAQYRNDADPDSESKNFWQSIRENGKVPIVKSVTYKGITIEVVGENQVKITSS
;
A
#
# COMPACT_ATOMS: atom_id res chain seq x y z
N MET A 1 31.35 -18.04 68.14
CA MET A 1 32.37 -17.15 67.55
C MET A 1 32.03 -16.93 66.08
N LYS A 2 31.90 -15.66 65.63
CA LYS A 2 32.14 -15.07 64.29
C LYS A 2 31.76 -15.90 63.03
N ARG A 3 31.01 -15.45 62.02
CA ARG A 3 30.36 -14.18 61.61
C ARG A 3 29.37 -14.56 60.48
N ALA A 4 28.23 -13.89 60.43
CA ALA A 4 27.23 -14.00 59.37
C ALA A 4 27.65 -13.30 58.07
N LEU A 5 27.20 -13.79 56.91
CA LEU A 5 26.88 -12.96 55.75
C LEU A 5 25.92 -13.70 54.81
N VAL A 6 24.66 -13.25 54.84
CA VAL A 6 23.60 -13.53 53.88
C VAL A 6 23.74 -12.49 52.77
N ALA A 7 23.85 -12.92 51.51
CA ALA A 7 23.84 -12.04 50.36
C ALA A 7 22.52 -12.21 49.59
N THR A 8 21.58 -11.30 49.86
CA THR A 8 20.33 -11.12 49.13
C THR A 8 20.61 -10.27 47.89
N LEU A 9 20.45 -10.83 46.69
CA LEU A 9 20.60 -10.08 45.44
C LEU A 9 19.24 -9.45 45.07
N VAL A 10 19.06 -8.17 45.43
CA VAL A 10 17.95 -7.33 44.98
C VAL A 10 18.43 -6.57 43.74
N GLY A 11 17.93 -6.95 42.56
CA GLY A 11 18.15 -6.23 41.31
C GLY A 11 17.21 -5.03 41.20
N THR A 12 17.63 -3.87 41.69
CA THR A 12 16.96 -2.58 41.43
C THR A 12 17.27 -2.08 40.01
N LEU A 13 16.22 -1.98 39.21
CA LEU A 13 16.16 -1.34 37.90
C LEU A 13 16.40 0.18 38.06
N VAL A 14 17.59 0.66 37.68
CA VAL A 14 17.85 2.11 37.59
C VAL A 14 17.55 2.57 36.17
N ILE A 15 16.52 3.41 36.07
CA ILE A 15 16.12 4.16 34.88
C ILE A 15 17.26 5.13 34.53
N GLY A 16 18.00 4.82 33.47
CA GLY A 16 18.98 5.74 32.88
C GLY A 16 18.27 6.83 32.09
N LEU A 17 18.02 7.97 32.72
CA LEU A 17 17.70 9.22 32.03
C LEU A 17 18.81 9.54 31.01
N THR A 18 18.48 9.55 29.72
CA THR A 18 19.33 10.10 28.68
C THR A 18 19.35 11.62 28.81
N GLN A 19 20.26 12.13 29.66
CA GLN A 19 20.58 13.55 29.66
C GLN A 19 21.25 13.89 28.32
N THR A 20 20.56 14.66 27.49
CA THR A 20 21.19 15.38 26.37
C THR A 20 22.21 16.34 26.97
N VAL A 21 23.49 15.93 26.98
CA VAL A 21 24.58 16.83 27.38
C VAL A 21 24.70 17.90 26.30
N ALA A 22 24.17 19.09 26.58
CA ALA A 22 24.51 20.28 25.81
C ALA A 22 26.04 20.39 25.81
N SER A 23 26.67 20.22 24.64
CA SER A 23 28.12 20.36 24.52
C SER A 23 28.49 21.80 24.80
N ALA A 24 29.15 22.03 25.94
CA ALA A 24 29.64 23.35 26.32
C ALA A 24 30.54 23.93 25.21
N SER A 25 30.34 25.21 24.90
CA SER A 25 31.17 25.97 23.96
C SER A 25 32.66 25.82 24.28
N VAL A 26 33.44 25.27 23.33
CA VAL A 26 34.89 25.09 23.49
C VAL A 26 35.61 26.44 23.52
N LYS A 27 36.51 26.63 24.50
CA LYS A 27 37.38 27.82 24.62
C LYS A 27 38.85 27.43 24.42
N PRO A 28 39.67 28.25 23.73
CA PRO A 28 41.12 28.05 23.63
C PRO A 28 41.76 27.79 25.00
N GLY A 29 42.62 26.78 25.10
CA GLY A 29 43.35 26.46 26.33
C GLY A 29 42.55 25.73 27.41
N ALA A 30 41.26 25.42 27.20
CA ALA A 30 40.52 24.54 28.08
C ALA A 30 40.98 23.08 27.96
N VAL A 31 40.78 22.28 29.02
CA VAL A 31 41.17 20.86 29.03
C VAL A 31 40.33 20.05 28.05
N CYS A 32 40.98 19.20 27.27
CA CYS A 32 40.34 18.28 26.33
C CYS A 32 40.70 16.83 26.67
N LYS A 33 39.85 15.88 26.24
CA LYS A 33 39.95 14.49 26.68
C LYS A 33 41.00 13.69 25.90
N ASN A 34 40.99 13.79 24.57
CA ASN A 34 41.81 12.96 23.69
C ASN A 34 42.61 13.82 22.71
N VAL A 35 43.92 13.59 22.60
CA VAL A 35 44.77 14.24 21.57
C VAL A 35 44.19 13.99 20.18
N GLY A 36 44.12 15.03 19.36
CA GLY A 36 43.56 14.95 18.01
C GLY A 36 42.04 15.06 17.94
N GLN A 37 41.33 15.13 19.08
CA GLN A 37 39.90 15.43 19.09
C GLN A 37 39.65 16.79 18.43
N ILE A 38 38.66 16.85 17.53
CA ILE A 38 38.28 18.06 16.79
C ILE A 38 36.90 18.51 17.27
N ASN A 39 36.74 19.81 17.50
CA ASN A 39 35.43 20.41 17.71
C ASN A 39 35.32 21.72 16.91
N THR A 40 34.18 21.94 16.27
CA THR A 40 33.91 23.14 15.48
C THR A 40 32.78 23.91 16.16
N THR A 41 33.07 25.11 16.64
CA THR A 41 32.09 25.96 17.31
C THR A 41 32.33 27.40 16.89
N ALA A 42 31.26 28.18 16.68
CA ALA A 42 31.34 29.58 16.24
C ALA A 42 32.27 29.82 15.02
N GLY A 43 32.22 28.94 14.02
CA GLY A 43 32.98 29.08 12.76
C GLY A 43 34.50 28.82 12.88
N LYS A 44 34.97 28.32 14.02
CA LYS A 44 36.38 27.97 14.26
C LYS A 44 36.52 26.48 14.58
N ARG A 45 37.53 25.85 14.00
CA ARG A 45 37.91 24.45 14.26
C ARG A 45 39.03 24.40 15.30
N TYR A 46 38.73 23.75 16.42
CA TYR A 46 39.65 23.51 17.53
C TYR A 46 40.17 22.08 17.47
N ILE A 47 41.46 21.88 17.79
CA ILE A 47 42.08 20.55 17.87
C ILE A 47 42.69 20.41 19.26
N CYS A 48 42.43 19.29 19.92
CA CYS A 48 43.04 18.95 21.20
C CYS A 48 44.52 18.62 21.00
N VAL A 49 45.42 19.40 21.61
CA VAL A 49 46.87 19.25 21.49
C VAL A 49 47.53 19.06 22.86
N LYS A 50 48.61 18.30 22.90
CA LYS A 50 49.41 18.12 24.12
C LYS A 50 50.35 19.30 24.29
N LYS A 51 50.28 19.99 25.44
CA LYS A 51 51.19 21.08 25.80
C LYS A 51 51.78 20.78 27.19
N GLY A 52 53.03 20.33 27.21
CA GLY A 52 53.64 19.75 28.41
C GLY A 52 52.95 18.44 28.82
N THR A 53 52.51 18.32 30.07
CA THR A 53 51.80 17.15 30.61
C THR A 53 50.27 17.23 30.47
N LYS A 54 49.71 18.33 29.95
CA LYS A 54 48.26 18.56 29.84
C LYS A 54 47.77 18.51 28.38
N LEU A 55 46.52 18.11 28.20
CA LEU A 55 45.81 18.13 26.92
C LEU A 55 44.88 19.33 26.86
N LEU A 56 45.13 20.26 25.94
CA LEU A 56 44.42 21.53 25.85
C LEU A 56 43.90 21.79 24.42
N TRP A 57 42.74 22.43 24.31
CA TRP A 57 42.21 22.90 23.02
C TRP A 57 43.12 23.96 22.40
N SER A 58 43.41 23.84 21.10
CA SER A 58 44.21 24.80 20.33
C SER A 58 43.55 26.18 20.25
N LYS A 59 44.25 27.18 19.69
CA LYS A 59 43.71 28.55 19.54
C LYS A 59 42.49 28.66 18.60
N GLY A 60 42.14 27.58 17.90
CA GLY A 60 41.08 27.52 16.91
C GLY A 60 41.51 28.15 15.60
N VAL A 61 41.29 27.45 14.48
CA VAL A 61 41.54 27.97 13.14
C VAL A 61 40.20 28.30 12.51
N ALA A 62 40.05 29.50 11.94
CA ALA A 62 38.84 29.86 11.20
C ALA A 62 38.61 28.85 10.08
N VAL A 63 37.42 28.25 10.05
CA VAL A 63 37.02 27.40 8.94
C VAL A 63 36.63 28.36 7.82
N LYS A 64 37.50 28.55 6.83
CA LYS A 64 37.11 29.21 5.58
C LYS A 64 35.97 28.38 5.00
N SER A 65 34.77 28.96 4.95
CA SER A 65 33.68 28.43 4.17
C SER A 65 34.14 28.41 2.71
N THR A 66 34.58 27.25 2.24
CA THR A 66 34.57 26.98 0.80
C THR A 66 33.10 26.90 0.44
N ALA A 67 32.61 27.91 -0.29
CA ALA A 67 31.29 27.87 -0.90
C ALA A 67 31.13 26.49 -1.57
N PRO A 68 29.97 25.82 -1.41
CA PRO A 68 29.73 24.58 -2.14
C PRO A 68 29.97 24.87 -3.61
N THR A 69 30.90 24.14 -4.21
CA THR A 69 31.05 24.11 -5.67
C THR A 69 29.66 23.85 -6.23
N PRO A 70 29.12 24.69 -7.13
CA PRO A 70 27.82 24.43 -7.71
C PRO A 70 27.88 23.02 -8.29
N LYS A 71 27.08 22.12 -7.71
CA LYS A 71 26.68 20.90 -8.39
C LYS A 71 26.23 21.35 -9.78
N PRO A 72 26.62 20.68 -10.88
CA PRO A 72 26.08 21.04 -12.19
C PRO A 72 24.56 21.09 -12.02
N THR A 73 24.01 22.30 -12.07
CA THR A 73 22.58 22.48 -12.21
C THR A 73 22.35 21.89 -13.58
N LEU A 74 21.83 20.65 -13.63
CA LEU A 74 21.22 20.18 -14.87
C LEU A 74 20.28 21.30 -15.27
N GLU A 75 20.60 21.94 -16.39
CA GLU A 75 19.73 22.91 -17.01
C GLU A 75 18.32 22.29 -16.98
N PRO A 76 17.30 22.97 -16.42
CA PRO A 76 15.95 22.42 -16.42
C PRO A 76 15.65 22.03 -17.85
N LEU A 77 15.37 20.75 -18.11
CA LEU A 77 14.89 20.31 -19.41
C LEU A 77 13.82 21.33 -19.86
N PRO A 78 13.87 21.85 -21.09
CA PRO A 78 12.92 22.85 -21.55
C PRO A 78 11.51 22.33 -21.31
N ARG A 79 10.82 22.92 -20.33
CA ARG A 79 9.44 22.54 -19.99
C ARG A 79 8.55 23.20 -21.02
N PHE A 80 7.83 22.40 -21.78
CA PHE A 80 6.84 22.91 -22.71
C PHE A 80 5.65 23.46 -21.91
N GLU A 81 4.99 24.51 -22.41
CA GLU A 81 3.74 24.97 -21.81
C GLU A 81 2.65 23.91 -22.00
N ASP A 82 1.92 23.61 -20.92
CA ASP A 82 0.82 22.65 -20.98
C ASP A 82 -0.31 23.19 -21.87
N ASN A 83 -0.65 22.49 -22.95
CA ASN A 83 -1.61 22.96 -23.97
C ASN A 83 -2.77 21.98 -24.25
N TYR A 84 -3.00 21.02 -23.35
CA TYR A 84 -3.99 19.94 -23.54
C TYR A 84 -5.44 20.32 -23.29
N LYS A 85 -5.72 21.47 -22.65
CA LYS A 85 -7.07 21.84 -22.21
C LYS A 85 -8.09 21.87 -23.35
N ALA A 86 -7.69 22.32 -24.54
CA ALA A 86 -8.56 22.34 -25.72
C ALA A 86 -8.89 20.94 -26.26
N SER A 87 -8.06 19.94 -25.97
CA SER A 87 -8.29 18.54 -26.35
C SER A 87 -9.08 17.74 -25.31
N LEU A 88 -9.41 18.32 -24.16
CA LEU A 88 -10.19 17.63 -23.13
C LEU A 88 -11.61 17.33 -23.62
N ALA A 89 -12.08 16.15 -23.29
CA ALA A 89 -13.48 15.75 -23.32
C ALA A 89 -14.05 15.76 -21.91
N SER A 90 -15.38 15.71 -21.80
CA SER A 90 -16.01 15.39 -20.52
C SER A 90 -15.51 14.04 -20.02
N LEU A 91 -15.26 13.92 -18.72
CA LEU A 91 -14.82 12.67 -18.10
C LEU A 91 -15.78 11.50 -18.37
N GLU A 92 -17.06 11.80 -18.59
CA GLU A 92 -18.09 10.81 -18.99
C GLU A 92 -17.74 10.06 -20.28
N GLN A 93 -16.97 10.66 -21.19
CA GLN A 93 -16.54 9.97 -22.42
C GLN A 93 -15.54 8.83 -22.13
N CYS A 94 -14.76 8.94 -21.06
CA CYS A 94 -13.84 7.89 -20.63
C CYS A 94 -14.53 6.82 -19.75
N ARG A 95 -15.82 6.98 -19.42
CA ARG A 95 -16.60 5.94 -18.72
C ARG A 95 -17.04 4.82 -19.66
N LEU A 96 -16.09 4.00 -20.06
CA LEU A 96 -16.35 2.87 -20.96
C LEU A 96 -17.28 1.84 -20.31
N ARG A 97 -18.30 1.41 -21.06
CA ARG A 97 -19.34 0.51 -20.55
C ARG A 97 -18.99 -0.95 -20.79
N GLU A 98 -19.05 -1.74 -19.73
CA GLU A 98 -18.96 -3.19 -19.81
C GLU A 98 -20.31 -3.77 -20.24
N THR A 99 -20.33 -4.45 -21.37
CA THR A 99 -21.52 -5.07 -21.98
C THR A 99 -21.29 -6.54 -22.35
N GLN A 100 -20.04 -6.98 -22.43
CA GLN A 100 -19.66 -8.34 -22.81
C GLN A 100 -18.55 -8.89 -21.92
N ASN A 101 -18.38 -10.22 -21.96
CA ASN A 101 -17.35 -10.94 -21.20
C ASN A 101 -17.34 -10.58 -19.71
N ILE A 102 -18.55 -10.44 -19.13
CA ILE A 102 -18.73 -10.00 -17.74
C ILE A 102 -17.98 -10.95 -16.81
N SER A 103 -17.05 -10.39 -16.03
CA SER A 103 -16.24 -11.17 -15.09
C SER A 103 -16.99 -11.36 -13.77
N GLY A 104 -16.86 -12.56 -13.20
CA GLY A 104 -17.25 -12.85 -11.82
C GLY A 104 -16.28 -12.30 -10.77
N ALA A 105 -15.08 -11.86 -11.17
CA ALA A 105 -14.06 -11.29 -10.29
C ALA A 105 -14.23 -9.77 -10.05
N GLY A 106 -15.09 -9.11 -10.82
CA GLY A 106 -15.37 -7.69 -10.69
C GLY A 106 -15.72 -7.02 -12.02
N PRO A 107 -16.28 -5.80 -11.98
CA PRO A 107 -16.50 -4.98 -13.16
C PRO A 107 -15.20 -4.54 -13.83
N LYS A 108 -15.14 -4.67 -15.15
CA LYS A 108 -14.01 -4.17 -15.95
C LYS A 108 -14.23 -2.73 -16.43
N GLY A 109 -15.49 -2.30 -16.47
CA GLY A 109 -15.98 -1.01 -16.95
C GLY A 109 -17.22 -0.55 -16.18
N PHE A 110 -17.79 0.58 -16.57
CA PHE A 110 -18.94 1.19 -15.89
C PHE A 110 -20.27 0.46 -16.21
N PRO A 111 -21.24 0.45 -15.28
CA PRO A 111 -21.12 0.90 -13.88
C PRO A 111 -20.32 -0.07 -13.03
N ILE A 112 -19.68 0.44 -11.97
CA ILE A 112 -19.06 -0.42 -10.97
C ILE A 112 -20.14 -1.24 -10.26
N ARG A 113 -19.83 -2.51 -9.98
CA ARG A 113 -20.67 -3.48 -9.28
C ARG A 113 -19.84 -4.05 -8.13
N SER A 114 -20.28 -3.88 -6.88
CA SER A 114 -19.70 -4.63 -5.77
C SER A 114 -20.37 -6.00 -5.69
N ILE A 115 -19.56 -7.06 -5.75
CA ILE A 115 -20.02 -8.44 -5.59
C ILE A 115 -20.54 -8.67 -4.16
N ALA A 116 -20.02 -7.92 -3.19
CA ALA A 116 -20.34 -8.01 -1.78
C ALA A 116 -21.38 -6.97 -1.29
N GLY A 117 -21.80 -6.05 -2.15
CA GLY A 117 -22.63 -4.91 -1.75
C GLY A 117 -21.90 -3.88 -0.87
N LEU A 118 -20.56 -3.88 -0.87
CA LEU A 118 -19.77 -2.88 -0.17
C LEU A 118 -19.78 -1.54 -0.91
N PRO A 119 -19.90 -0.41 -0.19
CA PRO A 119 -19.87 0.91 -0.79
C PRO A 119 -18.46 1.26 -1.26
N GLN A 120 -18.36 1.97 -2.38
CA GLN A 120 -17.11 2.54 -2.88
C GLN A 120 -16.91 4.00 -2.46
N THR A 121 -17.97 4.66 -1.98
CA THR A 121 -17.96 6.03 -1.46
C THR A 121 -18.83 6.12 -0.21
N GLY A 122 -18.70 7.21 0.57
CA GLY A 122 -19.40 7.40 1.83
C GLY A 122 -18.59 6.85 3.01
N GLU A 123 -19.21 6.00 3.84
CA GLU A 123 -18.56 5.42 5.02
C GLU A 123 -18.62 3.89 4.98
N LEU A 124 -17.56 3.25 5.46
CA LEU A 124 -17.49 1.79 5.56
C LEU A 124 -16.95 1.37 6.92
N LYS A 125 -17.82 0.83 7.78
CA LYS A 125 -17.46 0.25 9.07
C LYS A 125 -16.88 -1.16 8.87
N ILE A 126 -15.67 -1.35 9.39
CA ILE A 126 -14.89 -2.58 9.27
C ILE A 126 -14.62 -3.12 10.68
N ALA A 127 -15.05 -4.34 10.95
CA ALA A 127 -14.75 -5.02 12.21
C ALA A 127 -13.54 -5.93 12.01
N ILE A 128 -12.47 -5.71 12.79
CA ILE A 128 -11.26 -6.54 12.77
C ILE A 128 -11.29 -7.45 14.00
N ILE A 129 -11.30 -8.77 13.78
CA ILE A 129 -11.48 -9.77 14.83
C ILE A 129 -10.24 -10.67 14.91
N PRO A 130 -9.36 -10.49 15.91
CA PRO A 130 -8.26 -11.41 16.15
C PRO A 130 -8.76 -12.65 16.89
N VAL A 131 -8.66 -13.82 16.24
CA VAL A 131 -9.17 -15.10 16.76
C VAL A 131 -8.04 -16.09 16.92
N ASP A 132 -7.90 -16.71 18.08
CA ASP A 132 -6.94 -17.79 18.31
C ASP A 132 -7.60 -19.08 18.79
N PHE A 133 -6.80 -20.15 18.87
CA PHE A 133 -7.29 -21.50 19.12
C PHE A 133 -6.43 -22.18 20.18
N ALA A 134 -6.98 -23.20 20.85
CA ALA A 134 -6.22 -23.97 21.84
C ALA A 134 -4.97 -24.64 21.24
N ASN A 135 -5.09 -25.17 20.02
CA ASN A 135 -3.98 -25.80 19.28
C ASN A 135 -3.13 -24.82 18.46
N ALA A 136 -3.58 -23.57 18.31
CA ALA A 136 -2.86 -22.48 17.64
C ALA A 136 -3.06 -21.16 18.40
N PRO A 137 -2.37 -20.98 19.54
CA PRO A 137 -2.51 -19.77 20.35
C PRO A 137 -1.94 -18.56 19.61
N GLY A 138 -2.59 -17.41 19.82
CA GLY A 138 -2.22 -16.16 19.20
C GLY A 138 -1.00 -15.53 19.87
N PRO A 139 0.00 -15.07 19.11
CA PRO A 139 1.16 -14.40 19.69
C PRO A 139 0.83 -12.95 20.06
N GLY A 140 1.53 -12.42 21.06
CA GLY A 140 1.46 -10.99 21.42
C GLY A 140 0.06 -10.51 21.85
N VAL A 141 -0.16 -9.20 21.75
CA VAL A 141 -1.41 -8.52 22.13
C VAL A 141 -1.94 -7.77 20.90
N PRO A 142 -3.07 -8.19 20.29
CA PRO A 142 -3.62 -7.55 19.09
C PRO A 142 -3.83 -6.05 19.21
N GLY A 143 -4.27 -5.56 20.38
CA GLY A 143 -4.47 -4.13 20.63
C GLY A 143 -3.20 -3.30 20.47
N ASP A 144 -2.06 -3.82 20.94
CA ASP A 144 -0.77 -3.14 20.80
C ASP A 144 -0.20 -3.34 19.39
N THR A 145 -0.42 -4.53 18.81
CA THR A 145 0.11 -4.91 17.51
C THR A 145 -0.52 -4.09 16.38
N TYR A 146 -1.84 -3.95 16.38
CA TYR A 146 -2.60 -3.39 15.25
C TYR A 146 -3.01 -1.93 15.41
N ALA A 147 -2.60 -1.24 16.49
CA ALA A 147 -2.96 0.15 16.71
C ALA A 147 -2.56 1.08 15.54
N LYS A 148 -1.40 0.81 14.92
CA LYS A 148 -0.93 1.56 13.76
C LYS A 148 -1.71 1.21 12.50
N ASP A 149 -2.04 -0.06 12.29
CA ASP A 149 -2.84 -0.51 11.14
C ASP A 149 -4.20 0.18 11.08
N LEU A 150 -4.89 0.33 12.22
CA LEU A 150 -6.17 1.05 12.28
C LEU A 150 -6.04 2.49 11.77
N THR A 151 -4.94 3.17 12.11
CA THR A 151 -4.68 4.53 11.63
C THR A 151 -4.34 4.53 10.15
N GLU A 152 -3.52 3.58 9.70
CA GLU A 152 -3.06 3.52 8.32
C GLU A 152 -4.20 3.22 7.34
N ILE A 153 -5.14 2.34 7.69
CA ILE A 153 -6.35 2.07 6.89
C ILE A 153 -7.14 3.35 6.61
N VAL A 154 -7.33 4.18 7.64
CA VAL A 154 -8.07 5.45 7.53
C VAL A 154 -7.32 6.44 6.64
N GLU A 155 -6.01 6.55 6.86
CA GLU A 155 -5.16 7.50 6.15
C GLU A 155 -4.95 7.14 4.68
N TRP A 156 -4.76 5.85 4.39
CA TRP A 156 -4.71 5.31 3.04
C TRP A 156 -6.03 5.62 2.30
N GLY A 157 -7.17 5.38 2.97
CA GLY A 157 -8.50 5.67 2.43
C GLY A 157 -8.67 7.15 2.09
N LYS A 158 -8.34 8.07 3.00
CA LYS A 158 -8.41 9.52 2.73
C LYS A 158 -7.55 9.91 1.53
N PHE A 159 -6.34 9.34 1.44
CA PHE A 159 -5.36 9.67 0.41
C PHE A 159 -5.82 9.24 -0.98
N PHE A 160 -6.09 7.94 -1.18
CA PHE A 160 -6.40 7.40 -2.51
C PHE A 160 -7.84 7.64 -2.94
N THR A 161 -8.77 7.77 -2.01
CA THR A 161 -10.19 8.00 -2.38
C THR A 161 -10.55 9.47 -2.49
N ARG A 162 -9.57 10.39 -2.32
CA ARG A 162 -9.80 11.83 -2.18
C ARG A 162 -10.85 12.14 -1.09
N SER A 163 -10.83 11.37 -0.01
CA SER A 163 -11.83 11.40 1.08
C SER A 163 -13.28 11.15 0.64
N LYS A 164 -13.51 10.63 -0.59
CA LYS A 164 -14.84 10.21 -1.04
C LYS A 164 -15.29 8.92 -0.35
N LEU A 165 -14.38 8.17 0.26
CA LEU A 165 -14.67 7.04 1.13
C LEU A 165 -13.90 7.15 2.44
N ASN A 166 -14.63 7.00 3.55
CA ASN A 166 -14.07 6.97 4.89
C ASN A 166 -14.19 5.56 5.48
N TYR A 167 -13.07 4.83 5.51
CA TYR A 167 -12.99 3.58 6.27
C TYR A 167 -13.06 3.87 7.77
N LYS A 168 -13.81 3.06 8.51
CA LYS A 168 -13.94 3.10 9.97
C LYS A 168 -13.54 1.73 10.53
N PRO A 169 -12.24 1.42 10.60
CA PRO A 169 -11.77 0.16 11.16
C PRO A 169 -11.85 0.18 12.68
N GLU A 170 -12.40 -0.88 13.25
CA GLU A 170 -12.50 -1.08 14.69
C GLU A 170 -11.92 -2.46 15.05
N LEU A 171 -10.98 -2.47 15.99
CA LEU A 171 -10.51 -3.72 16.56
C LEU A 171 -11.52 -4.19 17.61
N VAL A 172 -12.19 -5.31 17.31
CA VAL A 172 -13.28 -5.86 18.13
C VAL A 172 -12.80 -6.28 19.52
N SER A 173 -11.55 -6.72 19.64
CA SER A 173 -10.94 -7.08 20.92
C SER A 173 -9.45 -6.75 20.96
N LYS A 174 -9.00 -6.15 22.07
CA LYS A 174 -7.57 -5.85 22.30
C LYS A 174 -6.74 -7.11 22.56
N THR A 175 -7.37 -8.21 22.97
CA THR A 175 -6.75 -9.52 23.16
C THR A 175 -7.30 -10.51 22.13
N TRP A 176 -6.56 -11.61 21.91
CA TRP A 176 -7.08 -12.71 21.10
C TRP A 176 -8.41 -13.23 21.64
N VAL A 177 -9.39 -13.39 20.75
CA VAL A 177 -10.66 -14.05 21.03
C VAL A 177 -10.44 -15.55 20.89
N ARG A 178 -10.47 -16.27 22.01
CA ARG A 178 -10.30 -17.72 22.00
C ARG A 178 -11.55 -18.40 21.47
N ALA A 179 -11.44 -19.02 20.30
CA ALA A 179 -12.52 -19.86 19.78
C ALA A 179 -12.67 -21.14 20.63
N PRO A 180 -13.91 -21.67 20.81
CA PRO A 180 -14.16 -22.81 21.67
C PRO A 180 -13.65 -24.13 21.08
N LYS A 181 -13.47 -24.21 19.76
CA LYS A 181 -12.91 -25.38 19.07
C LYS A 181 -11.51 -25.09 18.53
N ASN A 182 -10.86 -26.14 18.05
CA ASN A 182 -9.53 -26.04 17.43
C ASN A 182 -9.60 -25.40 16.04
N ALA A 183 -8.45 -24.94 15.55
CA ALA A 183 -8.28 -24.21 14.29
C ALA A 183 -8.91 -24.91 13.06
N GLU A 184 -8.78 -26.24 12.95
CA GLU A 184 -9.32 -27.06 11.86
C GLU A 184 -10.86 -27.08 11.75
N TRP A 185 -11.58 -26.49 12.71
CA TRP A 185 -13.03 -26.31 12.66
C TRP A 185 -13.46 -25.02 11.95
N TYR A 186 -12.52 -24.12 11.63
CA TYR A 186 -12.81 -22.81 11.04
C TYR A 186 -12.10 -22.69 9.69
N VAL A 187 -12.52 -23.52 8.74
CA VAL A 187 -11.87 -23.66 7.44
C VAL A 187 -12.84 -23.42 6.29
N CYS A 188 -12.35 -22.84 5.20
CA CYS A 188 -13.04 -22.79 3.92
C CYS A 188 -12.45 -23.84 2.97
N LEU A 189 -13.09 -25.02 2.87
CA LEU A 189 -12.56 -26.12 2.05
C LEU A 189 -12.52 -25.76 0.56
N TYR A 190 -13.57 -25.13 0.02
CA TYR A 190 -13.63 -24.74 -1.39
C TYR A 190 -12.70 -23.57 -1.75
N CYS A 191 -12.19 -22.84 -0.75
CA CYS A 191 -11.21 -21.77 -0.96
C CYS A 191 -9.79 -22.32 -1.22
N GLN A 192 -9.57 -23.63 -1.05
CA GLN A 192 -8.30 -24.31 -1.31
C GLN A 192 -7.11 -23.75 -0.51
N LYS A 193 -7.36 -23.27 0.71
CA LYS A 193 -6.35 -22.67 1.61
C LYS A 193 -5.70 -23.70 2.54
N GLY A 194 -5.35 -24.87 2.02
CA GLY A 194 -4.60 -25.90 2.76
C GLY A 194 -5.43 -26.84 3.65
N ALA A 195 -6.71 -26.54 3.90
CA ALA A 195 -7.60 -27.44 4.63
C ALA A 195 -7.85 -28.73 3.84
N LYS A 196 -7.79 -29.89 4.51
CA LYS A 196 -8.00 -31.22 3.88
C LYS A 196 -9.44 -31.73 3.99
N SER A 197 -10.19 -31.20 4.94
CA SER A 197 -11.56 -31.62 5.25
C SER A 197 -12.27 -30.49 6.00
N GLU A 198 -13.59 -30.41 5.85
CA GLU A 198 -14.45 -29.52 6.64
C GLU A 198 -15.05 -30.31 7.81
N LEU A 199 -14.78 -29.88 9.05
CA LEU A 199 -15.33 -30.54 10.26
C LEU A 199 -16.68 -29.97 10.71
N GLN A 200 -17.06 -28.80 10.20
CA GLN A 200 -18.36 -28.17 10.38
C GLN A 200 -18.63 -27.19 9.24
N PRO A 201 -19.91 -26.89 8.91
CA PRO A 201 -20.21 -25.90 7.89
C PRO A 201 -19.56 -24.55 8.21
N ILE A 202 -18.92 -23.93 7.20
CA ILE A 202 -18.27 -22.63 7.36
C ILE A 202 -19.19 -21.54 7.94
N GLY A 203 -20.50 -21.57 7.64
CA GLY A 203 -21.48 -20.64 8.21
C GLY A 203 -21.67 -20.81 9.72
N THR A 204 -21.64 -22.06 10.20
CA THR A 204 -21.64 -22.36 11.65
C THR A 204 -20.37 -21.86 12.31
N ALA A 205 -19.22 -22.05 11.66
CA ALA A 205 -17.92 -21.55 12.14
C ALA A 205 -17.90 -20.02 12.28
N LEU A 206 -18.42 -19.31 11.27
CA LEU A 206 -18.58 -17.86 11.29
C LEU A 206 -19.49 -17.43 12.45
N GLN A 207 -20.71 -17.98 12.54
CA GLN A 207 -21.68 -17.58 13.56
C GLN A 207 -21.17 -17.86 14.98
N GLU A 208 -20.41 -18.92 15.19
CA GLU A 208 -19.79 -19.22 16.48
C GLU A 208 -18.82 -18.12 16.90
N ILE A 209 -17.94 -17.65 16.00
CA ILE A 209 -17.03 -16.53 16.29
C ILE A 209 -17.80 -15.23 16.54
N ILE A 210 -18.81 -14.91 15.70
CA ILE A 210 -19.64 -13.72 15.87
C ILE A 210 -20.31 -13.73 17.26
N SER A 211 -20.90 -14.86 17.66
CA SER A 211 -21.58 -15.00 18.95
C SER A 211 -20.64 -14.86 20.15
N LEU A 212 -19.34 -15.16 20.01
CA LEU A 212 -18.34 -14.96 21.07
C LEU A 212 -18.04 -13.48 21.33
N VAL A 213 -18.11 -12.64 20.29
CA VAL A 213 -17.72 -11.22 20.38
C VAL A 213 -18.91 -10.28 20.50
N ASP A 214 -20.09 -10.70 20.04
CA ASP A 214 -21.35 -9.95 20.08
C ASP A 214 -21.66 -9.31 21.45
N PRO A 215 -21.49 -10.00 22.61
CA PRO A 215 -21.72 -9.37 23.91
C PRO A 215 -20.80 -8.18 24.26
N LYS A 216 -19.77 -7.93 23.45
CA LYS A 216 -18.72 -6.93 23.68
C LYS A 216 -18.57 -5.94 22.52
N TYR A 217 -19.30 -6.13 21.42
CA TYR A 217 -19.12 -5.35 20.21
C TYR A 217 -20.45 -5.19 19.45
N ASP A 218 -20.81 -3.94 19.19
CA ASP A 218 -22.01 -3.57 18.45
C ASP A 218 -21.77 -3.67 16.93
N PHE A 219 -22.42 -4.64 16.30
CA PHE A 219 -22.31 -4.89 14.87
C PHE A 219 -23.15 -3.94 14.00
N THR A 220 -23.90 -3.00 14.59
CA THR A 220 -24.69 -2.02 13.84
C THR A 220 -23.84 -1.30 12.80
N GLY A 221 -24.27 -1.40 11.54
CA GLY A 221 -23.64 -0.73 10.40
C GLY A 221 -22.33 -1.37 9.91
N VAL A 222 -21.85 -2.45 10.53
CA VAL A 222 -20.70 -3.22 10.03
C VAL A 222 -21.06 -3.82 8.68
N LYS A 223 -20.17 -3.66 7.69
CA LYS A 223 -20.35 -4.26 6.36
C LYS A 223 -19.24 -5.21 5.98
N PHE A 224 -18.06 -5.07 6.59
CA PHE A 224 -16.93 -5.96 6.34
C PHE A 224 -16.33 -6.44 7.66
N VAL A 225 -16.15 -7.75 7.78
CA VAL A 225 -15.47 -8.39 8.90
C VAL A 225 -14.16 -8.99 8.41
N TYR A 226 -13.06 -8.55 8.99
CA TYR A 226 -11.73 -9.07 8.69
C TYR A 226 -11.21 -9.89 9.88
N PHE A 227 -11.06 -11.20 9.70
CA PHE A 227 -10.52 -12.08 10.71
C PHE A 227 -9.00 -12.12 10.61
N VAL A 228 -8.33 -11.99 11.76
CA VAL A 228 -6.90 -12.22 11.89
C VAL A 228 -6.70 -13.53 12.60
N PHE A 229 -6.05 -14.49 11.94
CA PHE A 229 -5.69 -15.77 12.54
C PHE A 229 -4.16 -15.85 12.79
N PRO A 230 -3.72 -16.61 13.81
CA PRO A 230 -2.30 -16.90 13.99
C PRO A 230 -1.76 -17.65 12.77
N LEU A 231 -0.53 -17.35 12.36
CA LEU A 231 0.11 -18.03 11.22
C LEU A 231 0.05 -19.55 11.35
N LYS A 232 0.21 -20.08 12.57
CA LYS A 232 0.10 -21.52 12.85
C LYS A 232 -1.27 -22.09 12.48
N ALA A 233 -2.35 -21.35 12.73
CA ALA A 233 -3.71 -21.78 12.44
C ALA A 233 -3.91 -21.97 10.93
N GLU A 234 -3.46 -20.99 10.14
CA GLU A 234 -3.53 -21.06 8.68
C GLU A 234 -2.58 -22.12 8.10
N ARG A 235 -1.32 -22.13 8.56
CA ARG A 235 -0.26 -23.01 8.03
C ARG A 235 -0.51 -24.49 8.30
N ASP A 236 -0.84 -24.83 9.54
CA ASP A 236 -0.90 -26.24 9.96
C ASP A 236 -2.30 -26.85 9.74
N PHE A 237 -3.35 -26.02 9.66
CA PHE A 237 -4.75 -26.49 9.64
C PHE A 237 -5.58 -25.93 8.48
N GLY A 238 -5.09 -24.94 7.73
CA GLY A 238 -5.82 -24.30 6.64
C GLY A 238 -6.97 -23.41 7.11
N THR A 239 -6.88 -22.90 8.35
CA THR A 239 -7.88 -22.01 8.95
C THR A 239 -8.15 -20.84 8.03
N SER A 240 -9.41 -20.66 7.65
CA SER A 240 -9.82 -19.61 6.72
C SER A 240 -11.32 -19.37 6.78
N LEU A 241 -11.74 -18.12 6.59
CA LEU A 241 -13.15 -17.74 6.43
C LEU A 241 -13.32 -16.82 5.22
N TYR A 242 -14.34 -17.07 4.41
CA TYR A 242 -14.56 -16.33 3.18
C TYR A 242 -16.03 -16.29 2.78
N PHE A 243 -16.62 -15.10 2.79
CA PHE A 243 -18.00 -14.85 2.42
C PHE A 243 -18.13 -13.51 1.70
N HIS A 244 -18.42 -13.54 0.39
CA HIS A 244 -18.78 -12.33 -0.34
C HIS A 244 -19.97 -11.61 0.29
N ARG A 245 -20.96 -12.37 0.78
CA ARG A 245 -22.13 -11.84 1.47
C ARG A 245 -22.75 -12.94 2.33
N VAL A 246 -23.06 -12.63 3.59
CA VAL A 246 -23.68 -13.58 4.53
C VAL A 246 -24.46 -12.81 5.60
N ASP A 247 -25.58 -13.40 6.02
CA ASP A 247 -26.35 -12.89 7.14
C ASP A 247 -25.85 -13.54 8.44
N ILE A 248 -25.62 -12.71 9.45
CA ILE A 248 -25.22 -13.11 10.80
C ILE A 248 -26.26 -12.67 11.82
N GLN A 249 -26.40 -13.42 12.90
CA GLN A 249 -27.27 -13.09 14.02
C GLN A 249 -26.45 -12.38 15.09
N THR A 250 -26.90 -11.19 15.51
CA THR A 250 -26.26 -10.37 16.56
C THR A 250 -27.33 -9.87 17.55
N ALA A 251 -26.92 -9.30 18.68
CA ALA A 251 -27.82 -8.71 19.66
C ALA A 251 -28.63 -7.54 19.07
N GLU A 252 -28.13 -6.90 18.02
CA GLU A 252 -28.78 -5.81 17.30
C GLU A 252 -29.73 -6.30 16.18
N GLY A 253 -29.90 -7.61 16.06
CA GLY A 253 -30.69 -8.26 15.01
C GLY A 253 -29.83 -8.80 13.87
N ASN A 254 -30.46 -9.21 12.77
CA ASN A 254 -29.72 -9.77 11.64
C ASN A 254 -28.91 -8.67 10.92
N GLN A 255 -27.60 -8.90 10.76
CA GLN A 255 -26.72 -8.04 9.96
C GLN A 255 -26.30 -8.79 8.70
N THR A 256 -26.25 -8.09 7.57
CA THR A 256 -25.64 -8.62 6.34
C THR A 256 -24.24 -8.06 6.18
N ILE A 257 -23.24 -8.94 6.16
CA ILE A 257 -21.82 -8.59 6.08
C ILE A 257 -21.14 -9.32 4.91
N ALA A 258 -19.98 -8.81 4.52
CA ALA A 258 -18.93 -9.58 3.90
C ALA A 258 -17.89 -9.98 4.93
N ALA A 259 -17.23 -11.11 4.74
CA ALA A 259 -16.21 -11.60 5.66
C ALA A 259 -15.02 -12.21 4.94
N TYR A 260 -13.83 -11.91 5.44
CA TYR A 260 -12.58 -12.46 4.93
C TYR A 260 -11.61 -12.76 6.07
N GLY A 261 -10.87 -13.86 5.97
CA GLY A 261 -9.83 -14.21 6.92
C GLY A 261 -8.93 -15.30 6.37
N GLU A 262 -7.78 -14.93 5.81
CA GLU A 262 -6.66 -15.78 5.40
C GLU A 262 -5.52 -14.88 4.92
N MET A 263 -4.28 -15.06 5.39
CA MET A 263 -3.15 -14.17 5.07
C MET A 263 -1.92 -14.93 4.52
N GLY A 264 -2.17 -15.83 3.58
CA GLY A 264 -1.17 -16.62 2.87
C GLY A 264 -0.59 -17.80 3.64
N GLY A 265 -1.06 -18.12 4.85
CA GLY A 265 -0.40 -19.14 5.69
C GLY A 265 -0.37 -20.55 5.06
N PHE A 266 -1.33 -20.86 4.19
CA PHE A 266 -1.43 -22.17 3.52
C PHE A 266 -0.26 -22.47 2.57
N SER A 267 0.47 -21.44 2.10
CA SER A 267 1.65 -21.63 1.24
C SER A 267 2.82 -22.30 1.97
N ASN A 268 2.60 -22.68 3.23
CA ASN A 268 3.51 -23.35 4.13
C ASN A 268 4.89 -22.67 4.19
N PRO A 269 4.93 -21.40 4.60
CA PRO A 269 6.17 -20.65 4.60
C PRO A 269 7.20 -21.29 5.54
N ASN A 270 8.38 -21.60 4.99
CA ASN A 270 9.48 -22.21 5.72
C ASN A 270 10.01 -21.32 6.86
N ASN A 271 9.79 -20.00 6.77
CA ASN A 271 10.21 -19.03 7.78
C ASN A 271 8.99 -18.23 8.29
N PRO A 272 8.54 -18.44 9.55
CA PRO A 272 7.42 -17.69 10.11
C PRO A 272 7.74 -16.21 10.39
N ASN A 273 9.02 -15.82 10.31
CA ASN A 273 9.47 -14.44 10.46
C ASN A 273 9.66 -13.73 9.10
N ASP A 274 9.35 -14.39 7.99
CA ASP A 274 9.31 -13.74 6.69
C ASP A 274 8.28 -12.60 6.76
N PRO A 275 8.67 -11.34 6.45
CA PRO A 275 7.77 -10.20 6.45
C PRO A 275 6.47 -10.43 5.66
N ALA A 276 6.50 -11.23 4.59
CA ALA A 276 5.33 -11.55 3.79
C ALA A 276 4.28 -12.40 4.53
N PHE A 277 4.70 -13.16 5.54
CA PHE A 277 3.82 -14.01 6.35
C PHE A 277 3.72 -13.53 7.81
N SER A 278 4.25 -12.34 8.09
CA SER A 278 4.17 -11.74 9.41
C SER A 278 2.73 -11.36 9.74
N ARG A 279 2.30 -11.62 10.97
CA ARG A 279 0.99 -11.19 11.50
C ARG A 279 1.11 -9.92 12.34
N ILE A 280 2.24 -9.20 12.26
CA ILE A 280 2.46 -7.95 13.03
C ILE A 280 1.89 -6.70 12.33
N LYS A 281 1.54 -6.83 11.06
CA LYS A 281 0.97 -5.78 10.21
C LYS A 281 -0.11 -6.43 9.36
N ILE A 282 -1.26 -5.78 9.23
CA ILE A 282 -2.43 -6.33 8.52
C ILE A 282 -3.06 -5.35 7.54
N TRP A 283 -2.76 -4.05 7.64
CA TRP A 283 -3.53 -3.03 6.91
C TRP A 283 -3.50 -3.20 5.40
N ASP A 284 -2.34 -3.54 4.83
CA ASP A 284 -2.14 -3.61 3.38
C ASP A 284 -2.89 -4.80 2.77
N HIS A 285 -2.78 -5.96 3.42
CA HIS A 285 -3.55 -7.15 3.06
C HIS A 285 -5.05 -6.93 3.27
N LEU A 286 -5.46 -6.34 4.40
CA LEU A 286 -6.88 -6.03 4.63
C LEU A 286 -7.43 -5.12 3.52
N ILE A 287 -6.73 -4.05 3.17
CA ILE A 287 -7.15 -3.16 2.09
C ILE A 287 -7.19 -3.91 0.75
N HIS A 288 -6.16 -4.70 0.42
CA HIS A 288 -6.15 -5.50 -0.81
C HIS A 288 -7.40 -6.37 -0.95
N GLU A 289 -7.70 -7.15 0.08
CA GLU A 289 -8.87 -8.03 0.07
C GLU A 289 -10.15 -7.23 0.05
N LEU A 290 -10.25 -6.16 0.85
CA LEU A 290 -11.40 -5.27 0.87
C LEU A 290 -11.71 -4.70 -0.52
N LEU A 291 -10.69 -4.31 -1.29
CA LEU A 291 -10.86 -3.75 -2.62
C LEU A 291 -11.49 -4.75 -3.61
N HIS A 292 -11.14 -6.04 -3.52
CA HIS A 292 -11.85 -7.07 -4.30
C HIS A 292 -13.35 -7.09 -4.00
N PHE A 293 -13.72 -6.98 -2.73
CA PHE A 293 -15.13 -6.94 -2.32
C PHE A 293 -15.81 -5.62 -2.73
N GLN A 294 -15.06 -4.52 -2.85
CA GLN A 294 -15.52 -3.26 -3.41
C GLN A 294 -15.61 -3.26 -4.95
N GLY A 295 -15.23 -4.36 -5.61
CA GLY A 295 -15.37 -4.55 -7.06
C GLY A 295 -14.09 -4.27 -7.86
N PHE A 296 -12.93 -4.18 -7.22
CA PHE A 296 -11.66 -4.14 -7.95
C PHE A 296 -11.36 -5.53 -8.47
N VAL A 297 -11.11 -5.64 -9.78
CA VAL A 297 -10.69 -6.91 -10.39
C VAL A 297 -9.28 -7.26 -9.89
N GLY A 298 -8.40 -6.26 -9.77
CA GLY A 298 -7.05 -6.41 -9.25
C GLY A 298 -6.17 -7.39 -10.04
N HIS A 299 -4.98 -7.67 -9.50
CA HIS A 299 -3.98 -8.57 -10.10
C HIS A 299 -3.52 -8.19 -11.50
N GLY A 300 -3.71 -6.93 -11.88
CA GLY A 300 -3.13 -6.37 -13.08
C GLY A 300 -2.71 -4.91 -12.88
N VAL A 301 -2.08 -4.30 -13.87
CA VAL A 301 -1.92 -4.82 -15.24
C VAL A 301 -0.93 -5.98 -15.35
N ILE A 302 0.00 -6.10 -14.39
CA ILE A 302 0.97 -7.18 -14.30
C ILE A 302 0.82 -7.86 -12.94
N ASN A 303 0.36 -9.11 -12.93
CA ASN A 303 0.17 -9.84 -11.67
C ASN A 303 1.51 -10.02 -10.92
N GLY A 304 1.49 -9.87 -9.60
CA GLY A 304 2.69 -9.97 -8.74
C GLY A 304 3.65 -8.76 -8.84
N SER A 305 3.35 -7.77 -9.68
CA SER A 305 4.22 -6.61 -9.84
C SER A 305 4.19 -5.66 -8.65
N ASP A 306 5.24 -4.86 -8.48
CA ASP A 306 5.37 -3.90 -7.37
C ASP A 306 4.71 -2.53 -7.64
N LEU A 307 3.78 -2.44 -8.60
CA LEU A 307 3.22 -1.15 -9.05
C LEU A 307 1.98 -0.70 -8.28
N ASN A 308 1.23 -1.62 -7.69
CA ASN A 308 0.00 -1.30 -6.99
C ASN A 308 -0.37 -2.36 -5.95
N ILE A 309 -1.21 -1.97 -4.99
CA ILE A 309 -1.66 -2.83 -3.89
C ILE A 309 -2.38 -4.07 -4.38
N MET A 310 -3.08 -4.00 -5.52
CA MET A 310 -3.87 -5.11 -6.07
C MET A 310 -3.03 -6.15 -6.81
N THR A 311 -1.78 -5.87 -7.14
CA THR A 311 -0.87 -6.84 -7.77
C THR A 311 0.05 -7.49 -6.77
N ASN A 312 0.50 -6.73 -5.77
CA ASN A 312 1.33 -7.20 -4.66
C ASN A 312 1.16 -6.26 -3.46
N GLN A 313 0.33 -6.65 -2.50
CA GLN A 313 0.05 -5.86 -1.30
C GLN A 313 1.27 -5.61 -0.41
N TRP A 314 2.30 -6.47 -0.51
CA TRP A 314 3.58 -6.32 0.20
C TRP A 314 4.70 -5.84 -0.72
N GLY A 315 4.37 -5.42 -1.94
CA GLY A 315 5.29 -4.89 -2.91
C GLY A 315 5.71 -3.46 -2.60
N ALA A 316 6.46 -2.88 -3.53
CA ALA A 316 7.01 -1.54 -3.34
C ALA A 316 5.98 -0.41 -3.36
N SER A 317 4.76 -0.64 -3.87
CA SER A 317 3.71 0.37 -3.96
C SER A 317 2.37 -0.17 -3.51
N SER A 318 1.76 0.53 -2.57
CA SER A 318 0.38 0.30 -2.12
C SER A 318 -0.61 1.28 -2.76
N ALA A 319 -0.26 1.88 -3.89
CA ALA A 319 -1.18 2.70 -4.68
C ALA A 319 -2.25 1.84 -5.37
N VAL A 320 -3.38 2.42 -5.74
CA VAL A 320 -4.32 1.80 -6.70
C VAL A 320 -3.95 2.17 -8.14
N THR A 321 -4.57 1.54 -9.12
CA THR A 321 -4.54 2.03 -10.51
C THR A 321 -5.48 3.22 -10.66
N SER A 322 -5.17 4.17 -11.55
CA SER A 322 -6.08 5.29 -11.83
C SER A 322 -7.38 4.80 -12.48
N TRP A 323 -7.33 3.72 -13.28
CA TRP A 323 -8.52 3.11 -13.88
C TRP A 323 -9.50 2.56 -12.84
N GLU A 324 -9.04 1.73 -11.90
CA GLU A 324 -9.94 1.15 -10.91
C GLU A 324 -10.42 2.20 -9.90
N GLY A 325 -9.58 3.16 -9.50
CA GLY A 325 -10.04 4.28 -8.68
C GLY A 325 -11.05 5.18 -9.41
N PHE A 326 -10.93 5.35 -10.73
CA PHE A 326 -11.93 6.05 -11.54
C PHE A 326 -13.26 5.28 -11.59
N LEU A 327 -13.21 3.97 -11.82
CA LEU A 327 -14.38 3.09 -11.75
C LEU A 327 -15.09 3.18 -10.39
N ALA A 328 -14.31 3.24 -9.30
CA ALA A 328 -14.81 3.39 -7.94
C ALA A 328 -15.40 4.78 -7.63
N GLY A 329 -15.29 5.74 -8.56
CA GLY A 329 -15.78 7.11 -8.38
C GLY A 329 -14.87 7.98 -7.51
N TRP A 330 -13.61 7.59 -7.31
CA TRP A 330 -12.67 8.30 -6.45
C TRP A 330 -12.05 9.51 -7.13
N TYR A 331 -11.91 9.47 -8.44
CA TYR A 331 -11.25 10.50 -9.24
C TYR A 331 -12.24 11.27 -10.10
N ASP A 332 -12.01 12.57 -10.23
CA ASP A 332 -12.83 13.49 -11.04
C ASP A 332 -11.99 14.27 -12.06
N GLU A 333 -12.56 15.32 -12.65
CA GLU A 333 -11.93 16.12 -13.70
C GLU A 333 -10.67 16.86 -13.23
N ALA A 334 -10.45 17.03 -11.92
CA ALA A 334 -9.19 17.56 -11.39
C ALA A 334 -8.08 16.51 -11.36
N ASP A 335 -8.44 15.23 -11.23
CA ASP A 335 -7.50 14.11 -11.14
C ASP A 335 -7.19 13.48 -12.51
N ILE A 336 -8.15 13.47 -13.43
CA ILE A 336 -8.08 12.75 -14.69
C ILE A 336 -8.33 13.67 -15.89
N ASN A 337 -7.36 13.72 -16.79
CA ASN A 337 -7.59 14.23 -18.14
C ASN A 337 -8.27 13.14 -18.98
N CYS A 338 -9.51 13.35 -19.42
CA CYS A 338 -10.11 12.53 -20.46
C CYS A 338 -9.92 13.20 -21.83
N ILE A 339 -9.29 12.49 -22.78
CA ILE A 339 -9.07 12.97 -24.14
C ILE A 339 -9.67 11.94 -25.10
N ASP A 340 -10.59 12.38 -25.96
CA ASP A 340 -11.01 11.58 -27.09
C ASP A 340 -9.95 11.67 -28.19
N ARG A 341 -9.55 10.54 -28.77
CA ARG A 341 -8.52 10.53 -29.82
C ARG A 341 -8.82 11.49 -30.97
N SER A 342 -10.09 11.67 -31.33
CA SER A 342 -10.49 12.60 -32.40
C SER A 342 -10.13 14.07 -32.10
N LYS A 343 -9.89 14.41 -30.83
CA LYS A 343 -9.46 15.75 -30.38
C LYS A 343 -7.94 15.96 -30.35
N LEU A 344 -7.15 14.93 -30.67
CA LEU A 344 -5.69 15.01 -30.77
C LEU A 344 -5.26 15.42 -32.18
N THR A 345 -5.68 16.60 -32.64
CA THR A 345 -5.31 17.13 -33.97
C THR A 345 -3.89 17.70 -34.01
N ASN A 346 -3.34 18.07 -32.86
CA ASN A 346 -1.97 18.58 -32.68
C ASN A 346 -1.30 17.86 -31.51
N SER A 347 0.02 17.99 -31.40
CA SER A 347 0.75 17.52 -30.22
C SER A 347 0.28 18.25 -28.97
N VAL A 348 -0.02 17.51 -27.91
CA VAL A 348 -0.35 18.08 -26.59
C VAL A 348 0.73 17.75 -25.58
N TYR A 349 1.06 18.72 -24.72
CA TYR A 349 2.02 18.62 -23.62
C TYR A 349 1.27 18.63 -22.31
N ILE A 350 1.55 17.66 -21.44
CA ILE A 350 0.81 17.45 -20.18
C ILE A 350 1.78 17.21 -19.05
N THR A 351 1.81 18.12 -18.08
CA THR A 351 2.44 17.87 -16.78
C THR A 351 1.49 17.07 -15.89
N MET A 352 2.00 16.00 -15.27
CA MET A 352 1.22 15.11 -14.41
C MET A 352 1.87 14.96 -13.02
N SER A 353 1.02 14.75 -12.01
CA SER A 353 1.48 14.36 -10.68
C SER A 353 1.62 12.84 -10.60
N SER A 354 2.55 12.35 -9.78
CA SER A 354 2.56 10.92 -9.45
C SER A 354 1.29 10.53 -8.71
N ILE A 355 0.75 9.36 -9.03
CA ILE A 355 -0.42 8.79 -8.36
C ILE A 355 -0.21 8.62 -6.85
N ASP A 356 1.03 8.47 -6.40
CA ASP A 356 1.37 8.35 -4.98
C ASP A 356 1.81 9.67 -4.32
N GLN A 357 1.66 10.78 -5.05
CA GLN A 357 1.84 12.13 -4.51
C GLN A 357 0.56 12.94 -4.54
N MET A 358 -0.38 12.61 -5.43
CA MET A 358 -1.72 13.21 -5.45
C MET A 358 -1.69 14.75 -5.46
N GLY A 359 -0.72 15.31 -6.21
CA GLY A 359 -0.39 16.74 -6.25
C GLY A 359 -1.43 17.61 -6.96
N ASP A 360 -1.02 18.83 -7.37
CA ASP A 360 -1.89 19.84 -7.98
C ASP A 360 -2.15 19.64 -9.49
N LYS A 361 -1.55 18.60 -10.08
CA LYS A 361 -1.72 18.22 -11.48
C LYS A 361 -2.53 16.93 -11.59
N PRO A 362 -3.15 16.67 -12.75
CA PRO A 362 -3.80 15.38 -13.00
C PRO A 362 -2.85 14.22 -12.71
N ILE A 363 -3.35 13.20 -12.01
CA ILE A 363 -2.61 11.97 -11.70
C ILE A 363 -2.66 10.97 -12.86
N SER A 364 -3.62 11.14 -13.76
CA SER A 364 -3.77 10.29 -14.94
C SER A 364 -4.24 11.07 -16.17
N THR A 365 -3.79 10.62 -17.33
CA THR A 365 -4.39 11.01 -18.62
C THR A 365 -4.92 9.76 -19.28
N MET A 366 -6.21 9.77 -19.60
CA MET A 366 -6.92 8.69 -20.29
C MET A 366 -7.25 9.11 -21.71
N ILE A 367 -6.83 8.32 -22.69
CA ILE A 367 -7.08 8.58 -24.11
C ILE A 367 -8.07 7.54 -24.62
N ARG A 368 -9.31 7.97 -24.85
CA ARG A 368 -10.36 7.13 -25.41
C ARG A 368 -10.02 6.80 -26.86
N LEU A 369 -9.91 5.51 -27.17
CA LEU A 369 -9.65 4.99 -28.52
C LEU A 369 -10.94 4.59 -29.23
N SER A 370 -11.93 4.10 -28.47
CA SER A 370 -13.26 3.70 -28.95
C SER A 370 -14.28 3.73 -27.80
N ASP A 371 -15.48 3.19 -28.02
CA ASP A 371 -16.50 3.00 -26.98
C ASP A 371 -16.14 1.92 -25.95
N GLU A 372 -15.13 1.10 -26.27
CA GLU A 372 -14.76 -0.06 -25.46
C GLU A 372 -13.32 -0.04 -24.98
N GLU A 373 -12.47 0.81 -25.57
CA GLU A 373 -11.03 0.80 -25.30
C GLU A 373 -10.44 2.20 -25.07
N LEU A 374 -9.53 2.29 -24.11
CA LEU A 374 -8.73 3.49 -23.85
C LEU A 374 -7.30 3.14 -23.43
N ILE A 375 -6.44 4.15 -23.48
CA ILE A 375 -5.09 4.14 -22.89
C ILE A 375 -5.16 4.89 -21.57
N VAL A 376 -4.55 4.35 -20.53
CA VAL A 376 -4.33 5.02 -19.25
C VAL A 376 -2.85 5.32 -19.10
N ILE A 377 -2.51 6.57 -18.84
CA ILE A 377 -1.15 7.04 -18.59
C ILE A 377 -1.07 7.47 -17.13
N GLU A 378 0.01 7.07 -16.46
CA GLU A 378 0.26 7.37 -15.06
C GLU A 378 1.73 7.74 -14.85
N LYS A 379 2.00 8.70 -13.97
CA LYS A 379 3.34 8.94 -13.45
C LYS A 379 3.55 8.08 -12.20
N ARG A 380 4.65 7.33 -12.16
CA ARG A 380 5.03 6.48 -11.02
C ARG A 380 6.37 6.95 -10.45
N GLN A 381 6.40 7.21 -9.14
CA GLN A 381 7.62 7.50 -8.37
C GLN A 381 7.39 7.28 -6.88
N ASN A 382 8.46 7.35 -6.09
CA ASN A 382 8.38 7.29 -4.64
C ASN A 382 7.45 8.37 -4.07
N GLY A 383 6.69 7.99 -3.04
CA GLY A 383 5.69 8.83 -2.40
C GLY A 383 5.34 8.29 -1.02
N ARG A 384 4.12 8.59 -0.55
CA ARG A 384 3.68 8.20 0.80
C ARG A 384 3.51 6.69 0.91
N TYR A 385 2.99 6.04 -0.13
CA TYR A 385 2.67 4.62 -0.16
C TYR A 385 3.51 3.83 -1.17
N SER A 386 4.61 4.41 -1.67
CA SER A 386 5.50 3.77 -2.64
C SER A 386 6.97 4.02 -2.30
N ASP A 387 7.74 2.94 -2.16
CA ASP A 387 9.20 2.94 -2.05
C ASP A 387 9.83 1.96 -3.04
N PHE A 388 9.97 2.42 -4.29
CA PHE A 388 10.57 1.66 -5.38
C PHE A 388 12.06 1.38 -5.20
N LYS A 389 12.72 1.84 -4.13
CA LYS A 389 14.06 1.33 -3.77
C LYS A 389 14.01 -0.13 -3.33
N GLN A 390 12.85 -0.57 -2.83
CA GLN A 390 12.61 -1.94 -2.37
C GLN A 390 12.01 -2.82 -3.48
N SER A 391 11.66 -2.23 -4.63
CA SER A 391 11.08 -2.98 -5.74
C SER A 391 12.09 -3.93 -6.37
N GLN A 392 11.67 -5.16 -6.58
CA GLN A 392 12.45 -6.15 -7.33
C GLN A 392 12.28 -5.96 -8.84
N TRP A 393 11.12 -5.48 -9.28
CA TRP A 393 10.77 -5.34 -10.69
C TRP A 393 11.14 -3.97 -11.27
N PHE A 394 11.03 -2.92 -10.46
CA PHE A 394 11.15 -1.52 -10.89
C PHE A 394 12.04 -0.69 -9.95
N PRO A 395 13.31 -1.07 -9.76
CA PRO A 395 14.20 -0.39 -8.84
C PRO A 395 14.36 1.08 -9.22
N ASN A 396 14.08 1.98 -8.26
CA ASN A 396 14.14 3.43 -8.44
C ASN A 396 13.19 3.97 -9.52
N MET A 397 12.01 3.36 -9.72
CA MET A 397 10.98 3.86 -10.63
C MET A 397 10.77 5.38 -10.45
N ASN A 398 11.00 6.14 -11.53
CA ASN A 398 10.67 7.55 -11.63
C ASN A 398 10.30 7.86 -13.10
N ASN A 399 9.26 7.19 -13.61
CA ASN A 399 8.90 7.21 -15.03
C ASN A 399 7.39 7.26 -15.22
N PHE A 400 6.99 7.48 -16.47
CA PHE A 400 5.62 7.23 -16.90
C PHE A 400 5.42 5.74 -17.17
N THR A 401 4.23 5.26 -16.88
CA THR A 401 3.73 3.95 -17.29
C THR A 401 2.43 4.14 -18.06
N ALA A 402 2.15 3.26 -19.01
CA ALA A 402 0.87 3.26 -19.70
C ALA A 402 0.33 1.84 -19.85
N TYR A 403 -0.98 1.72 -19.89
CA TYR A 403 -1.67 0.47 -20.18
C TYR A 403 -2.93 0.73 -21.00
N SER A 404 -3.33 -0.24 -21.81
CA SER A 404 -4.65 -0.21 -22.43
C SER A 404 -5.66 -0.91 -21.53
N VAL A 405 -6.92 -0.49 -21.63
CA VAL A 405 -8.08 -1.15 -21.03
C VAL A 405 -9.12 -1.31 -22.12
N ASN A 406 -9.55 -2.55 -22.37
CA ASN A 406 -10.73 -2.85 -23.18
C ASN A 406 -11.79 -3.53 -22.30
N VAL A 407 -12.86 -2.81 -21.97
CA VAL A 407 -13.84 -3.25 -20.96
C VAL A 407 -14.75 -4.40 -21.42
N ASN A 408 -14.68 -4.80 -22.69
CA ASN A 408 -15.46 -5.89 -23.27
C ASN A 408 -14.61 -7.10 -23.68
N LYS A 409 -13.30 -7.10 -23.41
CA LYS A 409 -12.44 -8.30 -23.55
C LYS A 409 -12.58 -9.27 -22.37
N ALA A 410 -12.07 -10.49 -22.51
CA ALA A 410 -12.05 -11.44 -21.39
C ALA A 410 -11.16 -10.93 -20.24
N GLN A 411 -11.59 -11.17 -19.00
CA GLN A 411 -10.69 -11.14 -17.85
C GLN A 411 -9.97 -12.49 -17.78
N TYR A 412 -8.64 -12.46 -17.81
CA TYR A 412 -7.83 -13.67 -17.81
C TYR A 412 -6.70 -13.54 -16.80
N ARG A 413 -6.72 -14.40 -15.79
CA ARG A 413 -5.67 -14.56 -14.80
C ARG A 413 -5.28 -16.02 -14.71
N ASN A 414 -4.02 -16.32 -14.99
CA ASN A 414 -3.41 -17.60 -14.70
C ASN A 414 -1.95 -17.37 -14.31
N ASP A 415 -1.62 -17.63 -13.04
CA ASP A 415 -0.31 -17.32 -12.47
C ASP A 415 0.80 -18.24 -13.04
N ALA A 416 0.43 -19.34 -13.70
CA ALA A 416 1.35 -20.22 -14.42
C ALA A 416 1.52 -19.87 -15.92
N ASP A 417 0.70 -18.94 -16.45
CA ASP A 417 0.71 -18.57 -17.86
C ASP A 417 1.53 -17.29 -18.07
N PRO A 418 2.72 -17.36 -18.70
CA PRO A 418 3.56 -16.17 -18.93
C PRO A 418 2.88 -15.14 -19.85
N ASP A 419 1.89 -15.56 -20.63
CA ASP A 419 1.14 -14.69 -21.54
C ASP A 419 -0.17 -14.17 -20.93
N SER A 420 -0.40 -14.40 -19.63
CA SER A 420 -1.66 -14.03 -18.97
C SER A 420 -2.02 -12.56 -19.16
N GLU A 421 -1.05 -11.65 -19.11
CA GLU A 421 -1.27 -10.22 -19.35
C GLU A 421 -1.85 -9.96 -20.75
N SER A 422 -1.25 -10.55 -21.79
CA SER A 422 -1.65 -10.34 -23.20
C SER A 422 -3.05 -10.86 -23.55
N LYS A 423 -3.61 -11.73 -22.71
CA LYS A 423 -4.96 -12.29 -22.83
C LYS A 423 -5.99 -11.51 -22.01
N ASN A 424 -5.53 -10.64 -21.12
CA ASN A 424 -6.37 -9.92 -20.17
C ASN A 424 -6.98 -8.66 -20.81
N PHE A 425 -8.03 -8.14 -20.17
CA PHE A 425 -8.77 -6.97 -20.64
C PHE A 425 -7.94 -5.68 -20.56
N TRP A 426 -6.89 -5.68 -19.73
CA TRP A 426 -5.92 -4.60 -19.57
C TRP A 426 -4.48 -5.08 -19.78
N GLN A 427 -3.63 -4.25 -20.38
CA GLN A 427 -2.29 -4.69 -20.80
C GLN A 427 -1.30 -3.52 -20.80
N SER A 428 -0.06 -3.76 -20.35
CA SER A 428 0.94 -2.70 -20.28
C SER A 428 1.41 -2.34 -21.68
N ILE A 429 1.50 -1.05 -21.96
CA ILE A 429 2.08 -0.52 -23.19
C ILE A 429 3.57 -0.31 -22.92
N ARG A 430 4.41 -1.07 -23.63
CA ARG A 430 5.83 -1.24 -23.29
C ARG A 430 6.76 -0.56 -24.29
N GLU A 431 7.73 0.21 -23.79
CA GLU A 431 8.85 0.72 -24.59
C GLU A 431 9.93 -0.37 -24.68
N ASN A 432 10.16 -0.93 -25.87
CA ASN A 432 11.16 -1.98 -26.08
C ASN A 432 11.00 -3.16 -25.09
N GLY A 433 9.75 -3.57 -24.83
CA GLY A 433 9.41 -4.64 -23.88
C GLY A 433 9.40 -4.24 -22.39
N LYS A 434 9.79 -3.01 -22.05
CA LYS A 434 9.85 -2.52 -20.67
C LYS A 434 8.61 -1.69 -20.31
N VAL A 435 8.16 -1.81 -19.06
CA VAL A 435 7.01 -1.04 -18.52
C VAL A 435 7.31 0.46 -18.37
N PRO A 436 8.46 0.87 -17.81
CA PRO A 436 8.79 2.29 -17.73
C PRO A 436 8.99 2.87 -19.13
N ILE A 437 8.28 3.96 -19.42
CA ILE A 437 8.49 4.74 -20.63
C ILE A 437 9.59 5.76 -20.30
N VAL A 438 10.72 5.65 -20.97
CA VAL A 438 11.89 6.52 -20.80
C VAL A 438 11.96 7.57 -21.90
N LYS A 439 11.69 7.19 -23.15
CA LYS A 439 11.72 8.10 -24.30
C LYS A 439 10.37 8.21 -24.99
N SER A 440 9.88 7.13 -25.58
CA SER A 440 8.60 7.13 -26.29
C SER A 440 8.03 5.74 -26.52
N VAL A 441 6.71 5.62 -26.52
CA VAL A 441 6.00 4.41 -26.95
C VAL A 441 4.80 4.77 -27.81
N THR A 442 4.51 3.93 -28.81
CA THR A 442 3.33 4.10 -29.68
C THR A 442 2.39 2.92 -29.52
N TYR A 443 1.11 3.19 -29.28
CA TYR A 443 0.05 2.20 -29.19
C TYR A 443 -1.13 2.61 -30.06
N LYS A 444 -1.47 1.77 -31.04
CA LYS A 444 -2.58 1.98 -31.98
C LYS A 444 -2.58 3.36 -32.65
N GLY A 445 -1.40 3.96 -32.88
CA GLY A 445 -1.23 5.29 -33.49
C GLY A 445 -1.35 6.46 -32.52
N ILE A 446 -1.41 6.21 -31.21
CA ILE A 446 -1.12 7.22 -30.18
C ILE A 446 0.32 7.08 -29.75
N THR A 447 1.09 8.15 -29.81
CA THR A 447 2.47 8.18 -29.31
C THR A 447 2.53 8.98 -28.01
N ILE A 448 3.16 8.39 -27.00
CA ILE A 448 3.46 9.01 -25.70
C ILE A 448 4.96 9.19 -25.65
N GLU A 449 5.43 10.44 -25.65
CA GLU A 449 6.83 10.83 -25.60
C GLU A 449 7.12 11.52 -24.26
N VAL A 450 8.13 11.06 -23.53
CA VAL A 450 8.57 11.70 -22.28
C VAL A 450 9.47 12.87 -22.63
N VAL A 451 9.03 14.08 -22.30
CA VAL A 451 9.74 15.33 -22.66
C VAL A 451 10.28 16.06 -21.42
N GLY A 452 9.89 15.62 -20.22
CA GLY A 452 10.42 16.10 -18.95
C GLY A 452 10.11 15.12 -17.82
N GLU A 453 10.68 15.35 -16.64
CA GLU A 453 10.54 14.45 -15.48
C GLU A 453 9.08 14.10 -15.16
N ASN A 454 8.20 15.11 -15.22
CA ASN A 454 6.77 14.98 -14.96
C ASN A 454 5.93 15.40 -16.15
N GLN A 455 6.48 15.42 -17.37
CA GLN A 455 5.77 15.90 -18.56
C GLN A 455 5.87 14.93 -19.73
N VAL A 456 4.72 14.64 -20.34
CA VAL A 456 4.61 13.89 -21.60
C VAL A 456 4.10 14.77 -22.71
N LYS A 457 4.53 14.47 -23.93
CA LYS A 457 3.93 14.90 -25.18
C LYS A 457 3.13 13.75 -25.78
N ILE A 458 1.91 14.01 -26.19
CA ILE A 458 1.00 13.02 -26.77
C ILE A 458 0.66 13.46 -28.20
N THR A 459 0.78 12.53 -29.14
CA THR A 459 0.41 12.75 -30.54
C THR A 459 -0.46 11.62 -31.06
N SER A 460 -1.33 11.93 -32.03
CA SER A 460 -2.06 10.93 -32.81
C SER A 460 -1.53 10.95 -34.24
N SER A 461 -1.21 9.77 -34.78
CA SER A 461 -0.92 9.51 -36.20
C SER A 461 -2.12 8.92 -36.91
#